data_AF-A0A945FIR2-F1
#
_entry.id   AF-A0A945FIR2-F1
#
_cell.length_a   1.000
_cell.length_b   1.000
_cell.length_c   1.000
_cell.angle_alpha   90.00
_cell.angle_beta   90.00
_cell.angle_gamma   90.00
#
_symmetry.space_group_name_H-M   'P 1'
#
loop_
_entity.id
_entity.type
_entity.pdbx_description
1 polymer ?
#
loop_
_entity_poly.entity_id
_entity_poly.type
_entity_poly.pdbx_seq_one_letter_code
_entity_poly.pdbx_strand_id
1 'polypeptide(L)'
;MDNDDASSDDKRIATRMDMGLPIQARVGEGEHIDLEMVDISASGMQIRSPDFDVLKRGFDAQHNSATFEVRLIARLAWARPEDDGTFVTGWEFDRPDDEPRIG
;
A
#
# COMPACT_ATOMS: atom_id res chain seq x y z
N MET A 1 21.95 8.91 37.33
CA MET A 1 22.16 9.31 35.94
C MET A 1 21.41 8.29 35.12
N ASP A 2 20.21 8.70 34.72
CA ASP A 2 19.25 7.91 33.97
C ASP A 2 19.81 7.63 32.57
N ASN A 3 19.73 6.38 32.14
CA ASN A 3 20.01 5.98 30.77
C ASN A 3 18.79 5.22 30.26
N ASP A 4 17.72 6.00 30.04
CA ASP A 4 16.57 5.59 29.24
C ASP A 4 16.96 5.68 27.77
N ASP A 5 17.50 4.60 27.22
CA ASP A 5 17.65 4.43 25.77
C ASP A 5 17.15 3.03 25.35
N ALA A 6 15.95 2.69 25.85
CA ALA A 6 15.16 1.60 25.29
C ALA A 6 14.61 2.08 23.94
N SER A 7 15.34 1.71 22.88
CA SER A 7 15.04 1.91 21.47
C SER A 7 13.55 1.92 21.17
N SER A 8 13.06 2.97 20.50
CA SER A 8 11.64 3.17 20.18
C SER A 8 11.02 2.13 19.24
N ASP A 9 11.76 1.10 18.83
CA ASP A 9 11.32 0.05 17.91
C ASP A 9 10.40 -0.99 18.57
N ASP A 10 10.42 -1.11 19.89
CA ASP A 10 9.72 -2.19 20.62
C ASP A 10 8.23 -1.91 20.90
N LYS A 11 7.68 -0.81 20.36
CA LYS A 11 6.25 -0.46 20.51
C LYS A 11 5.38 -0.94 19.36
N ARG A 12 5.97 -1.52 18.30
CA ARG A 12 5.25 -1.92 17.09
C ARG A 12 4.80 -3.38 17.20
N ILE A 13 3.49 -3.60 17.15
CA ILE A 13 2.89 -4.94 17.31
C ILE A 13 2.95 -5.76 16.01
N ALA A 14 3.11 -5.10 14.85
CA ALA A 14 3.09 -5.75 13.54
C ALA A 14 4.32 -5.39 12.70
N THR A 15 4.87 -6.40 12.03
CA THR A 15 5.93 -6.23 11.01
C THR A 15 5.41 -5.35 9.88
N ARG A 16 6.19 -4.34 9.49
CA ARG A 16 5.91 -3.50 8.32
C ARG A 16 6.80 -3.94 7.17
N MET A 17 6.23 -3.98 5.97
CA MET A 17 6.93 -4.18 4.71
C MET A 17 7.20 -2.81 4.10
N ASP A 18 8.47 -2.45 3.98
CA ASP A 18 8.90 -1.26 3.23
C ASP A 18 8.73 -1.54 1.73
N MET A 19 8.05 -0.63 1.01
CA MET A 19 7.67 -0.85 -0.38
C MET A 19 8.16 0.25 -1.32
N GLY A 20 8.05 1.53 -0.92
CA GLY A 20 8.35 2.67 -1.80
C GLY A 20 7.62 2.62 -3.15
N LEU A 21 6.38 2.12 -3.17
CA LEU A 21 5.66 1.79 -4.40
C LEU A 21 4.80 2.98 -4.86
N PRO A 22 4.95 3.49 -6.10
CA PRO A 22 4.00 4.43 -6.65
C PRO A 22 2.65 3.74 -6.88
N ILE A 23 1.58 4.35 -6.38
CA ILE A 23 0.22 3.84 -6.47
C ILE A 23 -0.71 4.93 -6.98
N GLN A 24 -1.78 4.52 -7.66
CA GLN A 24 -2.92 5.39 -7.90
C GLN A 24 -4.00 5.02 -6.87
N ALA A 25 -4.44 5.98 -6.06
CA ALA A 25 -5.39 5.71 -4.99
C ALA A 25 -6.47 6.79 -4.87
N ARG A 26 -7.61 6.41 -4.30
CA ARG A 26 -8.72 7.30 -3.97
C ARG A 26 -8.93 7.30 -2.45
N VAL A 27 -9.16 8.49 -1.89
CA VAL A 27 -9.54 8.67 -0.49
C VAL A 27 -10.97 9.20 -0.41
N GLY A 28 -11.84 8.51 0.31
CA GLY A 28 -13.26 8.81 0.41
C GLY A 28 -13.95 8.90 -0.96
N GLU A 29 -14.70 9.98 -1.18
CA GLU A 29 -15.38 10.26 -2.45
C GLU A 29 -14.52 11.10 -3.43
N GLY A 30 -13.22 11.27 -3.16
CA GLY A 30 -12.32 12.06 -4.00
C GLY A 30 -12.01 11.43 -5.37
N GLU A 31 -11.20 12.11 -6.16
CA GLU A 31 -10.63 11.55 -7.40
C GLU A 31 -9.46 10.61 -7.09
N HIS A 32 -9.10 9.77 -8.06
CA HIS A 32 -7.86 9.01 -7.99
C HIS A 32 -6.66 9.95 -8.16
N ILE A 33 -5.68 9.79 -7.28
CA ILE A 33 -4.44 10.57 -7.28
C ILE A 33 -3.22 9.66 -7.19
N ASP A 34 -2.10 10.16 -7.68
CA ASP A 34 -0.82 9.47 -7.58
C ASP A 34 -0.21 9.71 -6.20
N LEU A 35 0.13 8.63 -5.52
CA LEU A 35 0.72 8.59 -4.18
C LEU A 35 1.88 7.61 -4.16
N GLU A 36 2.69 7.67 -3.12
CA GLU A 36 3.70 6.64 -2.85
C GLU A 36 3.33 5.91 -1.56
N MET A 37 3.12 4.59 -1.65
CA MET A 37 3.02 3.74 -0.47
C MET A 37 4.43 3.47 0.06
N VAL A 38 4.76 4.14 1.15
CA VAL A 38 6.07 4.01 1.80
C VAL A 38 6.18 2.62 2.41
N ASP A 39 5.22 2.26 3.27
CA ASP A 39 5.19 0.95 3.91
C ASP A 39 3.75 0.49 4.21
N ILE A 40 3.59 -0.80 4.47
CA ILE A 40 2.31 -1.40 4.86
C ILE A 40 2.51 -2.55 5.85
N SER A 41 1.51 -2.74 6.71
CA SER A 41 1.43 -3.82 7.68
C SER A 41 -0.03 -4.24 7.87
N ALA A 42 -0.24 -5.32 8.62
CA ALA A 42 -1.59 -5.76 8.98
C ALA A 42 -2.40 -4.71 9.77
N SER A 43 -1.75 -3.78 10.46
CA SER A 43 -2.40 -2.76 11.30
C SER A 43 -2.44 -1.36 10.69
N GLY A 44 -1.84 -1.16 9.52
CA GLY A 44 -1.86 0.14 8.86
C GLY A 44 -0.75 0.33 7.84
N MET A 45 -0.77 1.49 7.20
CA MET A 45 0.12 1.86 6.10
C MET A 45 0.63 3.29 6.27
N GLN A 46 1.72 3.62 5.59
CA GLN A 46 2.20 4.98 5.46
C GLN A 46 2.25 5.38 3.99
N ILE A 47 1.70 6.55 3.68
CA ILE A 47 1.70 7.11 2.33
C ILE A 47 2.44 8.45 2.31
N ARG A 48 3.03 8.77 1.17
CA ARG A 48 3.57 10.10 0.87
C ARG A 48 2.72 10.72 -0.23
N SER A 49 2.27 11.94 0.00
CA SER A 49 1.53 12.77 -0.96
C SER A 49 2.24 14.11 -1.11
N PRO A 50 2.37 14.66 -2.34
CA PRO A 50 2.80 16.03 -2.54
C PRO A 50 1.72 17.06 -2.14
N ASP A 51 0.46 16.63 -2.07
CA ASP A 51 -0.69 17.47 -1.74
C ASP A 51 -1.55 16.83 -0.64
N PHE A 52 -1.50 17.41 0.56
CA PHE A 52 -2.28 16.92 1.71
C PHE A 52 -3.74 17.35 1.65
N ASP A 53 -4.08 18.43 0.94
CA ASP A 53 -5.44 18.92 0.88
C ASP A 53 -6.35 18.00 0.08
N VAL A 54 -5.82 17.24 -0.88
CA VAL A 54 -6.59 16.20 -1.57
C VAL A 54 -6.98 15.06 -0.62
N LEU A 55 -6.07 14.63 0.27
CA LEU A 55 -6.35 13.58 1.25
C LEU A 55 -7.43 14.01 2.25
N LYS A 56 -7.46 15.28 2.66
CA LYS A 56 -8.48 15.82 3.56
C LYS A 56 -9.89 15.77 2.99
N ARG A 57 -10.05 15.93 1.67
CA ARG A 57 -11.38 15.95 1.04
C ARG A 57 -12.13 14.64 1.20
N GLY A 58 -11.40 13.52 1.28
CA GLY A 58 -11.96 12.19 1.49
C GLY A 58 -12.06 11.75 2.96
N PHE A 59 -11.66 12.61 3.89
CA PHE A 59 -11.52 12.27 5.30
C PHE A 59 -12.72 12.76 6.11
N ASP A 60 -13.36 11.84 6.82
CA ASP A 60 -14.40 12.14 7.80
C ASP A 60 -13.73 12.54 9.13
N ALA A 61 -13.71 13.85 9.38
CA ALA A 61 -13.14 14.43 10.59
C ALA A 61 -13.92 14.09 11.86
N GLN A 62 -15.21 13.76 11.77
CA GLN A 62 -16.01 13.39 12.94
C GLN A 62 -15.58 12.02 13.49
N HIS A 63 -15.29 11.07 12.59
CA HIS A 63 -14.91 9.71 12.95
C HIS A 63 -13.41 9.41 12.81
N ASN A 64 -12.61 10.40 12.39
CA ASN A 64 -11.19 10.25 12.09
C ASN A 64 -10.93 9.06 11.15
N SER A 65 -11.72 8.97 10.08
CA SER A 65 -11.74 7.81 9.19
C SER A 65 -11.86 8.22 7.72
N ALA A 66 -11.34 7.37 6.84
CA ALA A 66 -11.50 7.51 5.40
C ALA A 66 -11.48 6.12 4.76
N THR A 67 -12.29 5.93 3.72
CA THR A 67 -12.12 4.77 2.83
C THR A 67 -10.91 5.04 1.94
N PHE A 68 -10.00 4.09 1.84
CA PHE A 68 -8.82 4.19 0.98
C PHE A 68 -8.85 3.05 -0.04
N GLU A 69 -8.85 3.39 -1.32
CA GLU A 69 -8.92 2.44 -2.42
C GLU A 69 -7.68 2.58 -3.29
N VAL A 70 -6.95 1.48 -3.49
CA VAL A 70 -5.81 1.43 -4.40
C VAL A 70 -6.26 0.82 -5.71
N ARG A 71 -5.98 1.50 -6.82
CA ARG A 71 -6.20 0.98 -8.15
C ARG A 71 -4.95 0.29 -8.65
N LEU A 72 -5.08 -1.01 -8.95
CA LEU A 72 -4.03 -1.80 -9.58
C LEU A 72 -4.48 -2.17 -11.00
N ILE A 73 -3.65 -1.84 -11.99
CA ILE A 73 -3.83 -2.28 -13.38
C ILE A 73 -2.76 -3.33 -13.65
N ALA A 74 -3.19 -4.57 -13.90
CA ALA A 74 -2.29 -5.70 -14.05
C ALA A 74 -2.83 -6.73 -15.03
N ARG A 75 -1.92 -7.54 -15.59
CA ARG A 75 -2.22 -8.71 -16.40
C ARG A 75 -1.89 -9.99 -15.62
N LEU A 76 -2.69 -11.03 -15.81
CA LEU A 76 -2.35 -12.37 -15.29
C LEU A 76 -1.12 -12.89 -16.04
N ALA A 77 -0.07 -13.26 -15.31
CA ALA A 77 1.17 -13.80 -15.87
C ALA A 77 1.21 -15.33 -15.80
N TRP A 78 0.86 -15.90 -14.65
CA TRP A 78 0.79 -17.35 -14.45
C TRP A 78 -0.20 -17.72 -13.36
N ALA A 79 -0.62 -18.99 -13.36
CA ALA A 79 -1.44 -19.59 -12.32
C ALA A 79 -0.89 -20.99 -12.00
N ARG A 80 -0.77 -21.31 -10.70
CA ARG A 80 -0.34 -22.62 -10.21
C ARG A 80 -1.40 -23.18 -9.27
N PRO A 81 -1.91 -24.40 -9.51
CA PRO A 81 -2.78 -25.08 -8.56
C PRO A 81 -2.00 -25.55 -7.33
N GLU A 82 -2.65 -25.51 -6.17
CA GLU A 82 -2.13 -26.07 -4.91
C GLU A 82 -2.90 -27.37 -4.56
N ASP A 83 -2.32 -28.18 -3.67
CA ASP A 83 -2.86 -29.50 -3.33
C ASP A 83 -4.22 -29.46 -2.63
N ASP A 84 -4.59 -28.32 -2.04
CA ASP A 84 -5.87 -28.09 -1.37
C ASP A 84 -6.99 -27.64 -2.33
N GLY A 85 -6.71 -27.59 -3.63
CA GLY A 85 -7.63 -27.13 -4.66
C GLY A 85 -7.69 -25.61 -4.81
N THR A 86 -6.85 -24.86 -4.11
CA THR A 86 -6.67 -23.41 -4.33
C THR A 86 -5.67 -23.13 -5.46
N PHE A 87 -5.51 -21.85 -5.82
CA PHE A 87 -4.57 -21.42 -6.83
C PHE A 87 -3.74 -20.25 -6.31
N VAL A 88 -2.44 -20.28 -6.59
CA VAL A 88 -1.58 -19.09 -6.50
C VAL A 88 -1.46 -18.49 -7.89
N THR A 89 -1.67 -17.17 -8.00
CA THR A 89 -1.58 -16.45 -9.28
C THR A 89 -0.52 -15.36 -9.20
N GLY A 90 0.27 -15.25 -10.27
CA GLY A 90 1.20 -14.14 -10.47
C GLY A 90 0.59 -13.10 -11.40
N TRP A 91 0.66 -11.84 -11.00
CA TRP A 91 0.16 -10.70 -11.78
C TRP A 91 1.30 -9.74 -12.06
N GLU A 92 1.33 -9.19 -13.27
CA GLU A 92 2.29 -8.16 -13.67
C GLU A 92 1.58 -6.84 -13.86
N PHE A 93 2.08 -5.78 -13.21
CA PHE A 93 1.57 -4.43 -13.42
C PHE A 93 1.84 -3.95 -14.84
N ASP A 94 0.91 -3.18 -15.39
CA ASP A 94 1.07 -2.56 -16.71
C ASP A 94 2.14 -1.46 -16.59
N ARG A 95 3.31 -1.70 -17.19
CA ARG A 95 4.45 -0.77 -17.14
C ARG A 95 4.62 -0.10 -18.50
N PRO A 96 4.92 1.21 -18.55
CA PRO A 96 5.44 1.82 -19.77
C PRO A 96 6.84 1.24 -20.05
N ASP A 97 6.89 0.35 -21.04
CA ASP A 97 8.00 -0.38 -21.70
C ASP A 97 9.45 -0.30 -21.19
N ASP A 98 10.05 -1.50 -21.05
CA ASP A 98 11.45 -1.95 -21.34
C ASP A 98 12.06 -2.94 -20.31
N GLU A 99 11.34 -3.31 -19.24
CA GLU A 99 11.82 -4.38 -18.35
C GLU A 99 11.38 -5.80 -18.80
N PRO A 100 12.26 -6.82 -18.67
CA PRO A 100 11.92 -8.20 -18.95
C PRO A 100 10.71 -8.65 -18.12
N ARG A 101 9.74 -9.26 -18.80
CA ARG A 101 8.52 -9.78 -18.20
C ARG A 101 8.82 -11.06 -17.42
N ILE A 102 8.04 -11.32 -16.37
CA ILE A 102 8.12 -12.52 -15.54
C ILE A 102 7.20 -13.58 -16.17
N GLY A 103 7.62 -14.14 -17.29
CA GLY A 103 6.87 -15.16 -18.03
C GLY A 103 7.69 -15.84 -19.12
#